data_AF-A0A7R9MUU6-F1
#
_entry.id   AF-A0A7R9MUU6-F1
#
_cell.length_a   1.000
_cell.length_b   1.000
_cell.length_c   1.000
_cell.angle_alpha   90.00
_cell.angle_beta   90.00
_cell.angle_gamma   90.00
#
_symmetry.space_group_name_H-M   'P 1'
#
loop_
_entity.id
_entity.type
_entity.pdbx_description
1 polymer ?
#
loop_
_entity_poly.entity_id
_entity_poly.type
_entity_poly.pdbx_seq_one_letter_code
_entity_poly.pdbx_strand_id
1 'polypeptide(L)'
;MVKRLTTDWREVETLIHTDKRHLIDVLQQNETFPSAEDLSGAAEALLRLQDTYKLDTTSLANGFIPVRDANGVKKGEEGVQPPETRMVLRANDCFELGRQAYVNQDYYHTVLWMQESWDRLEKEE
;
A
#
# COMPACT_ATOMS: atom_id res chain seq x y z
N MET A 1 -26.75 28.39 -28.93
CA MET A 1 -25.49 27.86 -28.36
C MET A 1 -25.23 28.31 -26.93
N VAL A 2 -25.59 29.54 -26.53
CA VAL A 2 -25.40 30.02 -25.14
C VAL A 2 -26.21 29.21 -24.09
N LYS A 3 -27.43 28.74 -24.44
CA LYS A 3 -28.29 27.95 -23.54
C LYS A 3 -27.67 26.60 -23.09
N ARG A 4 -26.91 25.93 -23.95
CA ARG A 4 -26.20 24.67 -23.61
C ARG A 4 -24.98 24.91 -22.71
N LEU A 5 -24.36 26.09 -22.80
CA LEU A 5 -23.19 26.41 -21.97
C LEU A 5 -23.56 26.84 -20.55
N THR A 6 -24.72 27.47 -20.35
CA THR A 6 -25.13 27.97 -19.02
C THR A 6 -26.12 27.08 -18.30
N THR A 7 -26.98 26.34 -19.01
CA THR A 7 -27.99 25.48 -18.38
C THR A 7 -27.43 24.08 -18.14
N ASP A 8 -26.83 23.46 -19.16
CA ASP A 8 -26.26 22.12 -19.03
C ASP A 8 -25.03 22.13 -18.09
N TRP A 9 -24.26 23.23 -18.04
CA TRP A 9 -23.15 23.35 -17.08
C TRP A 9 -23.63 23.43 -15.63
N ARG A 10 -24.73 24.15 -15.36
CA ARG A 10 -25.33 24.18 -14.02
C ARG A 10 -25.90 22.82 -13.62
N GLU A 11 -26.52 22.09 -14.56
CA GLU A 11 -27.00 20.73 -14.29
C GLU A 11 -25.85 19.76 -14.04
N VAL A 12 -24.80 19.79 -14.86
CA VAL A 12 -23.59 18.97 -14.67
C VAL A 12 -22.87 19.33 -13.38
N GLU A 13 -22.76 20.62 -13.05
CA GLU A 13 -22.18 21.10 -11.78
C GLU A 13 -23.02 20.64 -10.58
N THR A 14 -24.35 20.64 -10.68
CA THR A 14 -25.23 20.10 -9.64
C THR A 14 -25.14 18.58 -9.55
N LEU A 15 -24.97 17.85 -10.65
CA LEU A 15 -24.78 16.39 -10.64
C LEU A 15 -23.45 16.05 -9.94
N ILE A 16 -22.36 16.74 -10.31
CA ILE A 16 -21.03 16.61 -9.68
C ILE A 16 -21.09 17.00 -8.19
N HIS A 17 -21.89 18.00 -7.80
CA HIS A 17 -22.07 18.40 -6.40
C HIS A 17 -23.00 17.47 -5.60
N THR A 18 -23.91 16.75 -6.26
CA THR A 18 -24.89 15.86 -5.62
C THR A 18 -24.34 14.44 -5.42
N ASP A 19 -23.36 14.01 -6.23
CA ASP A 19 -22.96 12.60 -6.31
C ASP A 19 -22.07 12.06 -5.19
N LYS A 20 -21.52 12.90 -4.29
CA LYS A 20 -20.70 12.39 -3.18
C LYS A 20 -21.50 11.53 -2.21
N ARG A 21 -22.77 11.86 -2.00
CA ARG A 21 -23.64 11.12 -1.06
C ARG A 21 -24.06 9.78 -1.64
N HIS A 22 -24.38 9.73 -2.93
CA HIS A 22 -24.65 8.47 -3.62
C HIS A 22 -23.42 7.57 -3.70
N LEU A 23 -22.24 8.13 -3.96
CA LEU A 23 -20.99 7.37 -3.90
C LEU A 23 -20.73 6.83 -2.50
N ILE A 24 -20.92 7.62 -1.44
CA ILE A 24 -20.78 7.16 -0.06
C ILE A 24 -21.79 6.06 0.26
N ASP A 25 -23.05 6.20 -0.16
CA ASP A 25 -24.11 5.22 0.08
C ASP A 25 -23.83 3.88 -0.64
N VAL A 26 -23.34 3.93 -1.88
CA VAL A 26 -22.89 2.75 -2.64
C VAL A 26 -21.63 2.11 -2.01
N LEU A 27 -20.68 2.92 -1.53
CA LEU A 27 -19.49 2.43 -0.83
C LEU A 27 -19.84 1.82 0.53
N GLN A 28 -20.82 2.37 1.24
CA GLN A 28 -21.32 1.87 2.53
C GLN A 28 -22.18 0.61 2.38
N GLN A 29 -22.88 0.45 1.26
CA GLN A 29 -23.61 -0.80 0.96
C GLN A 29 -22.67 -1.96 0.60
N ASN A 30 -21.41 -1.68 0.26
CA ASN A 30 -20.40 -2.70 0.02
C ASN A 30 -19.78 -3.12 1.38
N GLU A 31 -20.40 -4.08 2.07
CA GLU A 31 -19.92 -4.65 3.34
C GLU A 31 -18.58 -5.43 3.24
N THR A 32 -17.92 -5.43 2.08
CA THR A 32 -16.74 -6.25 1.79
C THR A 32 -15.42 -5.49 1.85
N PHE A 33 -15.44 -4.19 2.19
CA PHE A 33 -14.20 -3.44 2.36
C PHE A 33 -13.47 -3.83 3.65
N PRO A 34 -12.13 -3.97 3.59
CA PRO A 34 -11.34 -4.25 4.78
C PRO A 34 -11.47 -3.10 5.79
N SER A 35 -11.58 -3.49 7.05
CA SER A 35 -11.61 -2.59 8.20
C SER A 35 -10.18 -2.16 8.60
N ALA A 36 -10.10 -1.24 9.56
CA ALA A 36 -8.82 -0.86 10.16
C ALA A 36 -8.14 -2.05 10.88
N GLU A 37 -8.92 -3.01 11.39
CA GLU A 37 -8.40 -4.23 12.01
C GLU A 37 -7.73 -5.13 10.96
N ASP A 38 -8.33 -5.29 9.79
CA ASP A 38 -7.75 -6.07 8.69
C ASP A 38 -6.42 -5.49 8.23
N LEU A 39 -6.32 -4.15 8.14
CA LEU A 39 -5.07 -3.46 7.82
C LEU A 39 -3.99 -3.73 8.88
N SER A 40 -4.35 -3.62 10.16
CA SER A 40 -3.45 -3.92 11.27
C SER A 40 -2.98 -5.38 11.24
N GLY A 41 -3.90 -6.32 11.05
CA GLY A 41 -3.61 -7.75 10.97
C GLY A 41 -2.74 -8.11 9.78
N ALA A 42 -2.95 -7.48 8.62
CA ALA A 42 -2.10 -7.67 7.44
C ALA A 42 -0.67 -7.17 7.68
N ALA A 43 -0.51 -6.01 8.32
CA ALA A 43 0.80 -5.48 8.69
C ALA A 43 1.50 -6.39 9.71
N GLU A 44 0.81 -6.86 10.73
CA GLU A 44 1.38 -7.78 11.72
C GLU A 44 1.81 -9.12 11.08
N ALA A 45 0.98 -9.68 10.21
CA ALA A 45 1.31 -10.90 9.47
C ALA A 45 2.57 -10.72 8.60
N LEU A 46 2.70 -9.56 7.95
CA LEU A 46 3.86 -9.22 7.13
C LEU A 46 5.14 -9.11 7.98
N LEU A 47 5.09 -8.40 9.11
CA LEU A 47 6.22 -8.31 10.05
C LEU A 47 6.61 -9.69 10.59
N ARG A 48 5.62 -10.53 10.91
CA ARG A 48 5.86 -11.89 11.37
C ARG A 48 6.56 -12.76 10.31
N LEU A 49 6.18 -12.63 9.05
CA LEU A 49 6.84 -13.31 7.92
C LEU A 49 8.27 -12.81 7.74
N GLN A 50 8.47 -11.48 7.81
CA GLN A 50 9.79 -10.87 7.79
C GLN A 50 10.69 -11.49 8.84
N ASP A 51 10.16 -11.67 10.05
CA ASP A 51 10.95 -12.12 11.18
C ASP A 51 11.21 -13.63 11.18
N THR A 52 10.21 -14.41 10.76
CA THR A 52 10.29 -15.87 10.62
C THR A 52 11.32 -16.29 9.56
N TYR A 53 11.36 -15.57 8.44
CA TYR A 53 12.22 -15.90 7.31
C TYR A 53 13.47 -15.02 7.20
N LYS A 54 13.65 -14.07 8.13
CA LYS A 54 14.75 -13.09 8.13
C LYS A 54 14.85 -12.36 6.79
N LEU A 55 13.70 -11.86 6.34
CA LEU A 55 13.58 -11.13 5.08
C LEU A 55 14.15 -9.72 5.24
N ASP A 56 14.83 -9.28 4.20
CA ASP A 56 15.36 -7.93 4.13
C ASP A 56 14.25 -6.92 3.79
N THR A 57 14.23 -5.80 4.50
CA THR A 57 13.21 -4.75 4.38
C THR A 57 13.20 -4.15 2.97
N THR A 58 14.36 -3.89 2.39
CA THR A 58 14.49 -3.30 1.05
C THR A 58 13.93 -4.27 -0.01
N SER A 59 14.21 -5.56 0.14
CA SER A 59 13.71 -6.62 -0.76
C SER A 59 12.20 -6.73 -0.67
N LEU A 60 11.65 -6.71 0.54
CA LEU A 60 10.21 -6.80 0.79
C LEU A 60 9.47 -5.56 0.26
N ALA A 61 9.99 -4.37 0.49
CA ALA A 61 9.43 -3.12 -0.02
C ALA A 61 9.49 -3.04 -1.55
N ASN A 62 10.48 -3.68 -2.16
CA ASN A 62 10.53 -3.86 -3.61
C ASN A 62 9.58 -4.96 -4.12
N GLY A 63 8.82 -5.64 -3.28
CA GLY A 63 7.92 -6.73 -3.69
C GLY A 63 8.66 -8.02 -4.05
N PHE A 64 9.88 -8.22 -3.54
CA PHE A 64 10.66 -9.43 -3.73
C PHE A 64 10.68 -10.27 -2.44
N ILE A 65 10.04 -11.45 -2.49
CA ILE A 65 10.18 -12.47 -1.46
C ILE A 65 11.12 -13.55 -2.02
N PRO A 66 12.36 -13.66 -1.52
CA PRO A 66 13.27 -14.68 -2.01
C PRO A 66 12.75 -16.08 -1.64
N VAL A 67 12.53 -16.93 -2.64
CA VAL A 67 12.18 -18.33 -2.43
C VAL A 67 13.46 -19.10 -2.12
N ARG A 68 13.48 -19.82 -1.00
CA ARG A 68 14.59 -20.72 -0.65
C ARG A 68 14.39 -22.05 -1.39
N ASP A 69 15.27 -22.33 -2.35
CA ASP A 69 15.43 -23.66 -2.98
C ASP A 69 16.47 -24.44 -2.15
N ALA A 70 16.51 -25.77 -2.30
CA ALA A 70 17.56 -26.66 -1.78
C ALA A 70 18.99 -26.21 -2.13
N ASN A 71 19.16 -25.35 -3.14
CA ASN A 71 20.43 -24.78 -3.58
C ASN A 71 20.72 -23.36 -3.04
N GLY A 72 19.91 -22.83 -2.12
CA GLY A 72 20.12 -21.52 -1.49
C GLY A 72 19.02 -20.48 -1.77
N VAL A 73 19.28 -19.24 -1.35
CA VAL A 73 18.36 -18.10 -1.51
C VAL A 73 18.47 -17.60 -2.96
N LYS A 74 17.49 -17.93 -3.81
CA LYS A 74 17.40 -17.33 -5.15
C LYS A 74 16.79 -15.93 -4.99
N LYS A 75 17.61 -14.88 -5.15
CA LYS A 75 17.05 -13.56 -5.46
C LYS A 75 16.28 -13.70 -6.76
N GLY A 76 15.06 -13.17 -6.82
CA GLY A 76 14.23 -13.24 -8.03
C GLY A 76 15.07 -12.82 -9.24
N GLU A 77 15.02 -13.62 -10.30
CA GLU A 77 15.92 -13.52 -11.45
C GLU A 77 16.05 -12.06 -11.93
N GLU A 78 17.25 -11.49 -11.83
CA GLU A 78 17.57 -10.19 -12.43
C GLU A 78 17.35 -10.29 -13.94
N GLY A 79 16.25 -9.74 -14.44
CA GLY A 79 15.87 -9.79 -15.86
C GLY A 79 14.57 -10.52 -16.17
N VAL A 80 13.95 -11.21 -15.21
CA VAL A 80 12.55 -11.65 -15.36
C VAL A 80 11.65 -10.44 -15.15
N GLN A 81 10.83 -10.15 -16.16
CA GLN A 81 9.78 -9.14 -16.05
C GLN A 81 9.02 -9.40 -14.75
N PRO A 82 8.96 -8.42 -13.83
CA PRO A 82 8.21 -8.60 -12.61
C PRO A 82 6.80 -9.05 -12.99
N PRO A 83 6.21 -10.02 -12.26
CA PRO A 83 4.83 -10.39 -12.50
C PRO A 83 3.99 -9.12 -12.47
N GLU A 84 2.96 -9.05 -13.31
CA GLU A 84 2.10 -7.86 -13.46
C GLU A 84 1.46 -7.45 -12.12
N THR A 85 1.46 -8.37 -11.15
CA THR A 85 0.98 -8.24 -9.77
C THR A 85 2.06 -7.78 -8.77
N ARG A 86 3.28 -7.45 -9.20
CA ARG A 86 4.35 -7.02 -8.27
C ARG A 86 3.99 -5.65 -7.69
N MET A 87 3.71 -5.63 -6.40
CA MET A 87 3.44 -4.41 -5.65
C MET A 87 4.75 -3.89 -5.05
N VAL A 88 5.16 -2.70 -5.47
CA VAL A 88 6.27 -1.96 -4.87
C VAL A 88 5.68 -0.99 -3.85
N LEU A 89 6.16 -1.04 -2.63
CA LEU A 89 5.75 -0.14 -1.56
C LEU A 89 6.34 1.25 -1.78
N ARG A 90 5.54 2.29 -1.62
CA ARG A 90 6.00 3.69 -1.63
C ARG A 90 6.60 4.07 -0.29
N ALA A 91 7.26 5.23 -0.21
CA ALA A 91 7.76 5.78 1.05
C ALA A 91 6.67 5.83 2.14
N ASN A 92 5.44 6.24 1.77
CA ASN A 92 4.31 6.30 2.68
C ASN A 92 3.85 4.92 3.19
N ASP A 93 3.86 3.89 2.34
CA ASP A 93 3.47 2.54 2.75
C ASP A 93 4.47 1.97 3.77
N CYS A 94 5.76 2.25 3.57
CA CYS A 94 6.82 1.87 4.52
C CYS A 94 6.69 2.63 5.85
N PHE A 95 6.30 3.91 5.80
CA PHE A 95 6.04 4.70 7.00
C PHE A 95 4.89 4.12 7.84
N GLU A 96 3.78 3.75 7.21
CA GLU A 96 2.64 3.14 7.91
C GLU A 96 3.00 1.80 8.55
N LEU A 97 3.82 0.97 7.89
CA LEU A 97 4.34 -0.27 8.48
C LEU A 97 5.23 0.02 9.71
N GLY A 98 6.10 1.03 9.62
CA GLY A 98 6.91 1.47 10.76
C GLY A 98 6.07 2.00 11.91
N ARG A 99 5.01 2.78 11.62
CA ARG A 99 4.07 3.29 12.61
C ARG A 99 3.31 2.16 13.29
N GLN A 100 2.88 1.16 12.53
CA GLN A 100 2.17 -0.01 13.06
C GLN A 100 3.08 -0.84 13.97
N ALA A 101 4.33 -1.07 13.57
CA ALA A 101 5.34 -1.73 14.40
C ALA A 101 5.55 -0.97 15.72
N TYR A 102 5.61 0.36 15.67
CA TYR A 102 5.77 1.19 16.86
C TYR A 102 4.59 1.07 17.83
N VAL A 103 3.36 1.11 17.31
CA VAL A 103 2.13 0.90 18.10
C VAL A 103 2.15 -0.47 18.79
N ASN A 104 2.67 -1.48 18.10
CA ASN A 104 2.83 -2.84 18.62
C ASN A 104 4.08 -3.04 19.51
N GLN A 105 4.80 -1.97 19.85
CA GLN A 105 6.03 -1.97 20.66
C GLN A 105 7.19 -2.77 20.04
N ASP A 106 7.13 -3.01 18.74
CA ASP A 106 8.21 -3.62 17.96
C ASP A 106 9.16 -2.54 17.44
N TYR A 107 10.02 -2.06 18.34
CA TYR A 107 10.96 -0.99 18.03
C TYR A 107 12.03 -1.41 17.01
N TYR A 108 12.32 -2.71 16.92
CA TYR A 108 13.27 -3.23 15.95
C TYR A 108 12.75 -3.05 14.52
N HIS A 109 11.53 -3.54 14.24
CA HIS A 109 10.92 -3.34 12.93
C HIS A 109 10.54 -1.88 12.67
N THR A 110 10.21 -1.11 13.71
CA THR A 110 9.99 0.35 13.58
C THR A 110 11.18 1.03 12.93
N VAL A 111 12.39 0.82 13.47
CA VAL A 111 13.60 1.46 12.95
C VAL A 111 13.87 1.03 11.50
N LEU A 112 13.73 -0.26 11.20
CA LEU A 112 13.96 -0.78 9.84
C LEU A 112 13.02 -0.15 8.81
N TRP A 113 11.72 -0.11 9.11
CA TRP A 113 10.72 0.41 8.17
C TRP A 113 10.74 1.94 8.07
N MET A 114 11.08 2.64 9.14
CA MET A 114 11.29 4.10 9.10
C MET A 114 12.53 4.47 8.27
N GLN A 115 13.61 3.69 8.35
CA GLN A 115 14.79 3.91 7.51
C GLN A 115 14.47 3.64 6.03
N GLU A 116 13.78 2.53 5.71
CA GLU A 116 13.37 2.24 4.32
C GLU A 116 12.45 3.34 3.77
N SER A 117 11.54 3.87 4.60
CA SER A 117 10.68 4.99 4.23
C SER A 117 11.49 6.24 3.89
N TRP A 118 12.47 6.58 4.73
CA TRP A 118 13.39 7.71 4.50
C TRP A 118 14.19 7.54 3.20
N ASP A 119 14.83 6.39 3.03
CA ASP A 119 15.67 6.09 1.86
C ASP A 119 14.86 6.08 0.55
N ARG A 120 13.56 5.80 0.61
CA ARG A 120 12.65 5.89 -0.54
C ARG A 120 12.19 7.30 -0.79
N LEU A 121 11.87 8.06 0.26
CA LEU A 121 11.48 9.46 0.11
C LEU A 121 12.56 10.25 -0.62
N GLU A 122 13.83 10.06 -0.26
CA GLU A 122 14.97 10.68 -0.95
C GLU A 122 15.11 10.30 -2.43
N LYS A 123 14.51 9.19 -2.87
CA LYS A 123 14.52 8.71 -4.27
C LYS A 123 13.26 9.07 -5.03
N GLU A 124 12.17 9.39 -4.32
CA GLU A 124 10.89 9.79 -4.89
C GLU A 124 10.85 11.31 -5.18
N GLU A 125 11.70 12.11 -4.50
CA GLU A 125 11.96 13.53 -4.80
C GLU A 125 12.94 13.75 -5.96
#